data_AF-A0A6C0DFM7-F1
#
_entry.id   AF-A0A6C0DFM7-F1
#
_cell.length_a   1.000
_cell.length_b   1.000
_cell.length_c   1.000
_cell.angle_alpha   90.00
_cell.angle_beta   90.00
_cell.angle_gamma   90.00
#
_symmetry.space_group_name_H-M   'P 1'
#
loop_
_entity.id
_entity.type
_entity.pdbx_description
1 polymer ?
#
loop_
_entity_poly.entity_id
_entity_poly.type
_entity_poly.pdbx_seq_one_letter_code
_entity_poly.pdbx_strand_id
1 'polypeptide(L)'
;MKYSPDRIYQEGFESNAIKNPRCPNILIQNGSKIYLYNSKLAKIPGVNPLQFDNLEDYTEFMEWQRSQGIRCPVLFLQKTYDTQGESVYKVRPGVTEPQGGLPPAIVNDQSPYKEPNPTKLIDAGRNDPPYNTNSLPSYDQSSFYVGSTTPLDKMDETQDGLLYSPNAMDDNWGGAKFTQELVDRGYYAGNEVAIRV
;
A
#
# COMPACT_ATOMS: atom_id res chain seq x y z
N MET A 1 -6.93 31.81 9.37
CA MET A 1 -5.91 31.06 10.13
C MET A 1 -5.08 30.27 9.13
N LYS A 2 -3.77 30.54 9.05
CA LYS A 2 -2.86 29.79 8.16
C LYS A 2 -2.42 28.52 8.89
N TYR A 3 -3.09 27.41 8.63
CA TYR A 3 -2.55 26.10 8.98
C TYR A 3 -1.50 25.74 7.93
N SER A 4 -0.24 25.78 8.32
CA SER A 4 0.84 25.11 7.61
C SER A 4 0.68 23.62 7.92
N PRO A 5 0.34 22.75 6.95
CA PRO A 5 0.29 21.33 7.21
C PRO A 5 1.71 20.88 7.56
N ASP A 6 1.87 20.33 8.76
CA ASP A 6 3.05 19.59 9.12
C ASP A 6 3.33 18.55 8.04
N ARG A 7 4.60 18.49 7.67
CA ARG A 7 5.12 17.70 6.56
C ARG A 7 4.63 16.27 6.68
N ILE A 8 3.81 15.83 5.74
CA ILE A 8 3.62 14.42 5.45
C ILE A 8 5.02 13.88 5.16
N TYR A 9 5.56 13.09 6.09
CA TYR A 9 6.81 12.36 5.84
C TYR A 9 6.48 11.29 4.80
N GLN A 10 6.61 11.65 3.52
CA GLN A 10 6.72 10.65 2.47
C GLN A 10 7.98 9.85 2.79
N GLU A 11 7.81 8.63 3.26
CA GLU A 11 8.86 7.62 3.28
C GLU A 11 9.12 7.13 1.84
N GLY A 12 9.39 8.09 0.95
CA GLY A 12 9.87 7.82 -0.38
C GLY A 12 11.33 7.40 -0.27
N PHE A 13 11.66 6.24 -0.84
CA PHE A 13 13.05 5.83 -1.09
C PHE A 13 13.83 6.88 -1.90
N GLU A 14 13.13 7.82 -2.53
CA GLU A 14 13.67 9.00 -3.19
C GLU A 14 12.97 10.28 -2.72
N SER A 15 13.37 10.82 -1.56
CA SER A 15 13.13 12.23 -1.28
C SER A 15 14.35 12.87 -0.60
N ASN A 16 15.14 13.59 -1.39
CA ASN A 16 16.16 14.57 -0.95
C ASN A 16 17.28 14.12 0.01
N ALA A 17 17.34 12.85 0.44
CA ALA A 17 18.44 12.28 1.23
C ALA A 17 19.70 11.95 0.39
N ILE A 18 19.68 12.23 -0.92
CA ILE A 18 20.84 12.16 -1.84
C ILE A 18 21.86 13.31 -1.56
N LYS A 19 21.94 13.82 -0.33
CA LYS A 19 23.01 14.74 0.08
C LYS A 19 23.96 14.16 1.14
N ASN A 20 23.61 13.04 1.78
CA ASN A 20 24.46 12.43 2.80
C ASN A 20 25.00 11.07 2.32
N PRO A 21 26.26 10.98 1.82
CA PRO A 21 26.88 9.72 1.40
C PRO A 21 27.03 8.69 2.54
N ARG A 22 26.72 9.08 3.78
CA ARG A 22 26.80 8.25 4.99
C ARG A 22 25.51 7.51 5.34
N CYS A 23 24.38 7.77 4.68
CA CYS A 23 23.13 7.07 4.99
C CYS A 23 23.19 5.61 4.54
N PRO A 24 23.02 4.63 5.46
CA PRO A 24 22.81 3.24 5.09
C PRO A 24 21.50 3.08 4.32
N ASN A 25 21.43 2.07 3.45
CA ASN A 25 20.29 1.86 2.56
C ASN A 25 19.82 0.42 2.41
N ILE A 26 20.59 -0.57 2.89
CA ILE A 26 20.21 -1.98 2.79
C ILE A 26 20.44 -2.65 4.15
N LEU A 27 19.43 -3.35 4.65
CA LEU A 27 19.51 -4.17 5.85
C LEU A 27 19.28 -5.62 5.48
N ILE A 28 20.23 -6.50 5.81
CA ILE A 28 20.13 -7.93 5.54
C ILE A 28 20.08 -8.69 6.86
N GLN A 29 19.03 -9.47 7.06
CA GLN A 29 18.97 -10.45 8.14
C GLN A 29 19.39 -11.82 7.63
N ASN A 30 20.42 -12.39 8.26
CA ASN A 30 20.94 -13.72 7.97
C ASN A 30 20.99 -14.52 9.27
N GLY A 31 19.97 -15.35 9.49
CA GLY A 31 19.77 -16.04 10.76
C GLY A 31 19.48 -15.05 11.89
N SER A 32 20.22 -15.15 12.98
CA SER A 32 20.12 -14.22 14.12
C SER A 32 20.80 -12.87 13.87
N LYS A 33 21.73 -12.80 12.91
CA LYS A 33 22.58 -11.63 12.70
C LYS A 33 21.99 -10.67 11.69
N ILE A 34 22.13 -9.38 11.97
CA ILE A 34 21.63 -8.30 11.14
C ILE A 34 22.81 -7.48 10.61
N TYR A 35 22.80 -7.16 9.32
CA TYR A 35 23.87 -6.44 8.63
C TYR A 35 23.32 -5.20 7.96
N LEU A 36 23.79 -4.03 8.38
CA LEU A 36 23.41 -2.75 7.80
C LEU A 36 24.49 -2.27 6.84
N TYR A 37 24.13 -2.18 5.58
CA TYR A 37 24.98 -1.79 4.48
C TYR A 37 24.69 -0.37 4.01
N ASN A 38 25.76 0.29 3.59
CA ASN A 38 25.68 1.45 2.73
C ASN A 38 26.26 1.08 1.36
N SER A 39 25.40 0.96 0.35
CA SER A 39 25.81 0.56 -1.01
C SER A 39 26.66 1.60 -1.72
N LYS A 40 26.72 2.84 -1.21
CA LYS A 40 27.53 3.94 -1.75
C LYS A 40 28.96 3.92 -1.20
N LEU A 41 29.22 3.14 -0.15
CA LEU A 41 30.54 3.01 0.46
C LEU A 41 31.17 1.65 0.12
N ALA A 42 32.50 1.60 0.05
CA ALA A 42 33.21 0.34 -0.13
C ALA A 42 32.95 -0.60 1.06
N LYS A 43 32.97 -1.92 0.79
CA LYS A 43 32.87 -2.95 1.82
C LYS A 43 34.24 -3.11 2.47
N ILE A 44 34.36 -2.65 3.72
CA ILE A 44 35.60 -2.70 4.50
C ILE A 44 35.26 -3.37 5.83
N PRO A 45 35.98 -4.45 6.21
CA PRO A 45 35.73 -5.16 7.46
C PRO A 45 35.84 -4.18 8.64
N GLY A 46 34.83 -4.17 9.51
CA GLY A 46 34.78 -3.28 10.68
C GLY A 46 34.21 -1.88 10.44
N VAL A 47 33.88 -1.52 9.18
CA VAL A 47 33.27 -0.20 8.87
C VAL A 47 31.95 -0.35 8.09
N ASN A 48 31.91 -1.21 7.07
CA ASN A 48 30.71 -1.46 6.25
C ASN A 48 30.75 -2.92 5.75
N PRO A 49 29.81 -3.79 6.14
CA PRO A 49 28.58 -3.51 6.90
C PRO A 49 28.81 -3.32 8.40
N LEU A 50 27.89 -2.60 9.03
CA LEU A 50 27.71 -2.68 10.48
C LEU A 50 26.98 -3.98 10.81
N GLN A 51 27.48 -4.71 11.79
CA GLN A 51 26.92 -5.98 12.23
C GLN A 51 26.27 -5.80 13.61
N PHE A 52 25.07 -6.35 13.75
CA PHE A 52 24.32 -6.41 15.00
C PHE A 52 24.03 -7.88 15.32
N ASP A 53 24.17 -8.25 16.60
CA ASP A 53 23.96 -9.63 17.04
C ASP A 53 22.48 -9.95 17.28
N ASN A 54 21.68 -8.92 17.55
CA ASN A 54 20.24 -9.04 17.77
C ASN A 54 19.47 -7.84 17.17
N LEU A 55 18.14 -7.88 17.27
CA LEU A 55 17.26 -6.82 16.77
C LEU A 55 17.34 -5.53 17.60
N GLU A 56 17.55 -5.65 18.90
CA GLU A 56 17.59 -4.54 19.85
C GLU A 56 18.78 -3.60 19.54
N ASP A 57 19.97 -4.16 19.31
CA ASP A 57 21.15 -3.37 18.99
C ASP A 57 20.93 -2.53 17.71
N TYR A 58 20.19 -3.08 16.74
CA TYR A 58 19.83 -2.38 15.51
C TYR A 58 18.78 -1.29 15.75
N THR A 59 17.76 -1.57 16.57
CA THR A 59 16.73 -0.57 16.89
C THR A 59 17.33 0.60 17.67
N GLU A 60 18.16 0.33 18.68
CA GLU A 60 18.87 1.36 19.44
C GLU A 60 19.76 2.23 18.53
N PHE A 61 20.50 1.60 17.61
CA PHE A 61 21.30 2.33 16.64
C PHE A 61 20.45 3.26 15.77
N MET A 62 19.31 2.78 15.28
CA MET A 62 18.39 3.56 14.46
C MET A 62 17.72 4.70 15.25
N GLU A 63 17.37 4.46 16.51
CA GLU A 63 16.84 5.50 17.40
C GLU A 63 17.87 6.57 17.71
N TRP A 64 19.12 6.18 17.95
CA TRP A 64 20.23 7.11 18.09
C TRP A 64 20.40 7.97 16.83
N GLN A 65 20.39 7.37 15.63
CA GLN A 65 20.46 8.13 14.38
C GLN A 65 19.30 9.13 14.25
N ARG A 66 18.07 8.70 14.57
CA ARG A 66 16.87 9.54 14.55
C ARG A 66 16.96 10.70 15.56
N SER A 67 17.54 10.47 16.74
CA SER A 67 17.79 11.52 17.75
C SER A 67 18.72 12.62 17.23
N GLN A 68 19.66 12.27 16.34
CA GLN A 68 20.55 13.19 15.67
C GLN A 68 19.93 13.81 14.40
N GLY A 69 18.64 13.58 14.15
CA GLY A 69 17.92 14.06 12.97
C GLY A 69 18.27 13.32 11.67
N ILE A 70 18.99 12.19 11.76
CA ILE A 70 19.37 11.37 10.60
C ILE A 70 18.30 10.30 10.41
N ARG A 71 17.46 10.47 9.37
CA ARG A 71 16.48 9.46 8.94
C ARG A 71 16.88 8.92 7.57
N CYS A 72 17.38 7.69 7.53
CA CYS A 72 17.76 7.03 6.30
C CYS A 72 16.68 6.00 5.91
N PRO A 73 16.17 6.01 4.68
CA PRO A 73 15.32 4.94 4.19
C PRO A 73 16.19 3.68 4.01
N VAL A 74 15.81 2.59 4.69
CA VAL A 74 16.57 1.34 4.67
C VAL A 74 15.68 0.23 4.13
N LEU A 75 16.13 -0.40 3.04
CA LEU A 75 15.45 -1.55 2.45
C LEU A 75 15.78 -2.82 3.25
N PHE A 76 14.75 -3.50 3.77
CA PHE A 76 14.94 -4.73 4.54
C PHE A 76 14.83 -5.99 3.67
N LEU A 77 15.87 -6.82 3.75
CA LEU A 77 16.01 -8.10 3.05
C LEU A 77 16.19 -9.23 4.06
N GLN A 78 15.29 -10.19 4.04
CA GLN A 78 15.36 -11.39 4.87
C GLN A 78 15.92 -12.55 4.06
N LYS A 79 17.02 -13.17 4.52
CA LYS A 79 17.53 -14.40 3.92
C LYS A 79 16.67 -15.58 4.36
N THR A 80 16.09 -16.28 3.40
CA THR A 80 15.25 -17.47 3.62
C THR A 80 15.69 -18.59 2.66
N TYR A 81 15.16 -19.79 2.84
CA TYR A 81 15.41 -20.91 1.93
C TYR A 81 14.14 -21.23 1.16
N ASP A 82 14.27 -21.55 -0.12
CA ASP A 82 13.17 -22.05 -0.92
C ASP A 82 12.88 -23.54 -0.65
N THR A 83 11.85 -24.10 -1.30
CA THR A 83 11.50 -25.51 -1.17
C THR A 83 12.55 -26.46 -1.75
N GLN A 84 13.52 -25.95 -2.51
CA GLN A 84 14.63 -26.69 -3.10
C GLN A 84 15.90 -26.62 -2.23
N GLY A 85 15.88 -25.82 -1.15
CA GLY A 85 17.01 -25.63 -0.24
C GLY A 85 17.99 -24.53 -0.66
N GLU A 86 17.68 -23.76 -1.70
CA GLU A 86 18.51 -22.64 -2.14
C GLU A 86 18.23 -21.38 -1.33
N SER A 87 19.27 -20.60 -1.04
CA SER A 87 19.11 -19.39 -0.24
C SER A 87 18.61 -18.22 -1.10
N VAL A 88 17.44 -17.70 -0.76
CA VAL A 88 16.77 -16.59 -1.44
C VAL A 88 16.56 -15.40 -0.50
N TYR A 89 16.72 -14.18 -1.01
CA TYR A 89 16.41 -12.96 -0.27
C TYR A 89 14.99 -12.50 -0.56
N LYS A 90 14.20 -12.29 0.49
CA LYS A 90 12.82 -11.78 0.40
C LYS A 90 12.76 -10.35 0.94
N VAL A 91 12.17 -9.45 0.17
CA VAL A 91 11.89 -8.06 0.61
C VAL A 91 10.73 -8.10 1.59
N ARG A 92 10.89 -7.45 2.75
CA ARG A 92 9.85 -7.33 3.79
C ARG A 92 9.68 -5.86 4.21
N PRO A 93 8.49 -5.46 4.70
CA PRO A 93 8.24 -4.06 5.11
C PRO A 93 9.15 -3.58 6.23
N GLY A 94 9.45 -4.43 7.21
CA GLY A 94 10.34 -4.09 8.31
C GLY A 94 10.81 -5.31 9.08
N VAL A 95 11.76 -5.10 9.99
CA VAL A 95 12.35 -6.18 10.81
C VAL A 95 11.43 -6.59 11.96
N THR A 96 10.68 -5.64 12.50
CA THR A 96 9.69 -5.87 13.57
C THR A 96 8.40 -6.48 13.05
N GLU A 97 8.02 -6.16 11.80
CA GLU A 97 6.82 -6.66 11.13
C GLU A 97 7.18 -7.25 9.76
N PRO A 98 7.73 -8.48 9.73
CA PRO A 98 8.13 -9.13 8.49
C PRO A 98 6.94 -9.69 7.70
N GLN A 99 5.71 -9.70 8.25
CA GLN A 99 4.52 -10.27 7.61
C GLN A 99 4.77 -11.68 7.05
N GLY A 100 5.32 -12.55 7.90
CA GLY A 100 5.63 -13.94 7.54
C GLY A 100 4.37 -14.69 7.10
N GLY A 101 4.42 -15.31 5.92
CA GLY A 101 3.29 -16.04 5.32
C GLY A 101 2.70 -15.36 4.09
N LEU A 102 2.85 -14.04 3.96
CA LEU A 102 2.51 -13.34 2.73
C LEU A 102 3.63 -13.47 1.68
N PRO A 103 3.30 -13.51 0.38
CA PRO A 103 4.30 -13.41 -0.67
C PRO A 103 5.11 -12.12 -0.49
N PRO A 104 6.40 -12.11 -0.84
CA PRO A 104 7.20 -10.89 -0.75
C PRO A 104 6.53 -9.80 -1.58
N ALA A 105 6.44 -8.58 -1.04
CA ALA A 105 5.95 -7.43 -1.77
C ALA A 105 6.95 -7.12 -2.89
N ILE A 106 6.74 -7.70 -4.06
CA ILE A 106 7.55 -7.37 -5.22
C ILE A 106 7.02 -6.03 -5.73
N VAL A 107 7.77 -4.96 -5.41
CA VAL A 107 7.70 -3.67 -6.10
C VAL A 107 8.24 -3.87 -7.51
N ASN A 108 7.48 -4.55 -8.36
CA ASN A 108 7.66 -4.46 -9.79
C ASN A 108 6.91 -3.20 -10.25
N ASP A 109 7.50 -2.46 -11.20
CA ASP A 109 6.98 -1.28 -11.92
C ASP A 109 5.66 -1.53 -12.71
N GLN A 110 4.86 -2.51 -12.31
CA GLN A 110 3.52 -2.79 -12.79
C GLN A 110 2.53 -2.59 -11.65
N SER A 111 2.38 -1.32 -11.25
CA SER A 111 1.34 -0.80 -10.35
C SER A 111 1.38 -1.29 -8.89
N PRO A 112 1.35 -0.38 -7.90
CA PRO A 112 1.00 -0.71 -6.50
C PRO A 112 -0.42 -1.28 -6.33
N TYR A 113 -1.20 -1.40 -7.41
CA TYR A 113 -2.61 -1.75 -7.42
C TYR A 113 -2.95 -2.82 -8.46
N LYS A 114 -2.04 -3.78 -8.74
CA LYS A 114 -2.49 -4.97 -9.47
C LYS A 114 -3.26 -5.85 -8.50
N GLU A 115 -4.56 -5.62 -8.49
CA GLU A 115 -5.48 -6.30 -7.62
C GLU A 115 -5.41 -7.83 -7.76
N PRO A 116 -5.55 -8.56 -6.66
CA PRO A 116 -5.52 -10.01 -6.69
C PRO A 116 -6.72 -10.54 -7.50
N ASN A 117 -6.44 -11.30 -8.56
CA ASN A 117 -7.41 -12.11 -9.29
C ASN A 117 -8.66 -11.35 -9.78
N PRO A 118 -8.54 -10.48 -10.81
CA PRO A 118 -9.70 -9.81 -11.37
C PRO A 118 -10.68 -10.83 -11.99
N THR A 119 -11.94 -10.77 -11.58
CA THR A 119 -13.02 -11.62 -12.10
C THR A 119 -14.18 -10.75 -12.58
N LYS A 120 -14.96 -11.26 -13.55
CA LYS A 120 -16.19 -10.58 -13.99
C LYS A 120 -17.32 -10.92 -13.03
N LEU A 121 -18.28 -10.00 -12.87
CA LEU A 121 -19.54 -10.33 -12.21
C LEU A 121 -20.30 -11.38 -13.03
N ILE A 122 -20.62 -12.48 -12.37
CA ILE A 122 -21.57 -13.50 -12.80
C ILE A 122 -22.92 -13.11 -12.20
N ASP A 123 -23.91 -12.84 -13.05
CA ASP A 123 -25.26 -12.46 -12.64
C ASP A 123 -26.28 -13.38 -13.32
N ALA A 124 -26.90 -14.25 -12.53
CA ALA A 124 -27.91 -15.18 -13.02
C ALA A 124 -29.21 -14.47 -13.46
N GLY A 125 -29.47 -13.26 -12.95
CA GLY A 125 -30.66 -12.46 -13.31
C GLY A 125 -30.67 -11.98 -14.76
N ARG A 126 -29.52 -12.02 -15.44
CA ARG A 126 -29.39 -11.60 -16.85
C ARG A 126 -29.47 -12.76 -17.86
N ASN A 127 -29.68 -13.98 -17.39
CA ASN A 127 -29.73 -15.17 -18.25
C ASN A 127 -31.08 -15.38 -18.96
N ASP A 128 -32.10 -14.54 -18.69
CA ASP A 128 -33.44 -14.63 -19.30
C ASP A 128 -33.84 -13.32 -20.02
N PRO A 129 -33.44 -13.14 -21.30
CA PRO A 129 -33.87 -12.00 -22.11
C PRO A 129 -35.39 -11.98 -22.32
N PRO A 130 -36.06 -10.81 -22.37
CA PRO A 130 -35.49 -9.45 -22.49
C PRO A 130 -35.30 -8.71 -21.15
N TYR A 131 -35.60 -9.36 -20.02
CA TYR A 131 -35.59 -8.72 -18.71
C TYR A 131 -34.16 -8.41 -18.23
N ASN A 132 -34.02 -7.49 -17.27
CA ASN A 132 -32.75 -7.17 -16.59
C ASN A 132 -31.61 -6.71 -17.55
N THR A 133 -31.98 -6.07 -18.67
CA THR A 133 -31.03 -5.41 -19.57
C THR A 133 -30.70 -4.01 -19.05
N ASN A 134 -29.41 -3.66 -18.95
CA ASN A 134 -28.93 -2.37 -18.40
C ASN A 134 -29.41 -2.06 -16.97
N SER A 135 -29.76 -3.07 -16.18
CA SER A 135 -30.10 -2.91 -14.76
C SER A 135 -28.87 -3.06 -13.85
N LEU A 136 -29.01 -2.67 -12.59
CA LEU A 136 -28.04 -2.97 -11.53
C LEU A 136 -27.79 -4.48 -11.43
N PRO A 137 -26.60 -4.92 -11.02
CA PRO A 137 -26.34 -6.33 -10.76
C PRO A 137 -27.23 -6.90 -9.66
N SER A 138 -27.63 -8.16 -9.80
CA SER A 138 -28.42 -8.86 -8.78
C SER A 138 -27.62 -9.03 -7.48
N TYR A 139 -28.33 -9.00 -6.35
CA TYR A 139 -27.75 -9.30 -5.05
C TYR A 139 -27.35 -10.79 -4.95
N ASP A 140 -26.11 -11.04 -4.51
CA ASP A 140 -25.57 -12.38 -4.25
C ASP A 140 -25.31 -12.55 -2.75
N GLN A 141 -25.93 -13.56 -2.14
CA GLN A 141 -25.77 -13.89 -0.72
C GLN A 141 -24.52 -14.75 -0.45
N SER A 142 -23.89 -15.29 -1.50
CA SER A 142 -22.77 -16.21 -1.38
C SER A 142 -21.43 -15.49 -1.29
N SER A 143 -20.44 -16.17 -0.71
CA SER A 143 -19.05 -15.69 -0.62
C SER A 143 -18.24 -15.92 -1.91
N PHE A 144 -18.90 -16.01 -3.07
CA PHE A 144 -18.26 -16.41 -4.33
C PHE A 144 -17.11 -15.49 -4.75
N TYR A 145 -17.20 -14.19 -4.48
CA TYR A 145 -16.17 -13.20 -4.85
C TYR A 145 -15.14 -12.93 -3.74
N VAL A 146 -15.19 -13.63 -2.60
CA VAL A 146 -14.24 -13.40 -1.52
C VAL A 146 -12.81 -13.72 -1.99
N GLY A 147 -11.93 -12.72 -1.94
CA GLY A 147 -10.53 -12.83 -2.36
C GLY A 147 -10.28 -12.66 -3.86
N SER A 148 -11.29 -12.24 -4.61
CA SER A 148 -11.16 -11.79 -6.01
C SER A 148 -11.64 -10.36 -6.13
N THR A 149 -11.10 -9.58 -7.07
CA THR A 149 -11.66 -8.25 -7.33
C THR A 149 -12.66 -8.25 -8.48
N THR A 150 -13.80 -7.60 -8.24
CA THR A 150 -14.88 -7.43 -9.19
C THR A 150 -14.92 -6.01 -9.78
N PRO A 151 -15.63 -5.78 -10.91
CA PRO A 151 -15.85 -4.42 -11.41
C PRO A 151 -16.61 -3.50 -10.45
N LEU A 152 -17.36 -4.05 -9.49
CA LEU A 152 -18.07 -3.26 -8.48
C LEU A 152 -17.09 -2.64 -7.49
N ASP A 153 -16.08 -3.39 -7.06
CA ASP A 153 -15.03 -2.88 -6.16
C ASP A 153 -14.25 -1.74 -6.82
N LYS A 154 -14.13 -1.75 -8.16
CA LYS A 154 -13.44 -0.72 -8.94
C LYS A 154 -14.21 0.57 -9.16
N MET A 155 -15.52 0.56 -8.93
CA MET A 155 -16.38 1.65 -9.37
C MET A 155 -16.01 2.98 -8.69
N ASP A 156 -15.52 2.89 -7.45
CA ASP A 156 -15.20 4.03 -6.61
C ASP A 156 -13.70 4.18 -6.30
N GLU A 157 -12.81 3.34 -6.85
CA GLU A 157 -11.34 3.44 -6.65
C GLU A 157 -10.80 4.86 -6.93
N THR A 158 -11.38 5.54 -7.92
CA THR A 158 -10.96 6.91 -8.28
C THR A 158 -11.30 7.95 -7.20
N GLN A 159 -12.18 7.61 -6.26
CA GLN A 159 -12.65 8.47 -5.18
C GLN A 159 -11.84 8.27 -3.88
N ASP A 160 -11.20 7.11 -3.70
CA ASP A 160 -10.42 6.75 -2.50
C ASP A 160 -9.26 7.71 -2.18
N GLY A 161 -8.79 8.48 -3.17
CA GLY A 161 -7.72 9.47 -3.03
C GLY A 161 -8.18 10.92 -2.82
N LEU A 162 -9.49 11.17 -2.78
CA LEU A 162 -10.02 12.52 -2.66
C LEU A 162 -9.89 13.04 -1.21
N LEU A 163 -9.80 14.37 -1.07
CA LEU A 163 -9.83 14.99 0.27
C LEU A 163 -11.22 14.87 0.92
N TYR A 164 -12.26 14.91 0.10
CA TYR A 164 -13.66 14.74 0.49
C TYR A 164 -14.32 13.78 -0.47
N SER A 165 -14.84 12.67 0.05
CA SER A 165 -15.57 11.69 -0.75
C SER A 165 -17.05 12.05 -0.84
N PRO A 166 -17.72 11.81 -1.99
CA PRO A 166 -19.17 11.88 -2.07
C PRO A 166 -19.87 10.66 -1.46
N ASN A 167 -19.16 9.55 -1.25
CA ASN A 167 -19.70 8.30 -0.73
C ASN A 167 -19.87 8.38 0.79
N ALA A 168 -21.08 8.11 1.26
CA ALA A 168 -21.42 8.16 2.68
C ALA A 168 -20.77 7.06 3.53
N MET A 169 -20.21 6.05 2.87
CA MET A 169 -19.51 4.95 3.53
C MET A 169 -18.02 5.22 3.75
N ASP A 170 -17.46 6.29 3.17
CA ASP A 170 -16.04 6.58 3.27
C ASP A 170 -15.72 7.40 4.52
N ASP A 171 -14.54 7.16 5.12
CA ASP A 171 -14.08 7.87 6.31
C ASP A 171 -13.95 9.39 6.09
N ASN A 172 -13.64 9.80 4.85
CA ASN A 172 -13.51 11.20 4.42
C ASN A 172 -14.80 11.73 3.77
N TRP A 173 -15.96 11.16 4.05
CA TRP A 173 -17.23 11.62 3.47
C TRP A 173 -17.46 13.12 3.70
N GLY A 174 -17.66 13.87 2.61
CA GLY A 174 -17.90 15.32 2.64
C GLY A 174 -19.26 15.74 3.20
N GLY A 175 -20.13 14.78 3.51
CA GLY A 175 -21.46 15.01 4.08
C GLY A 175 -22.51 15.45 3.06
N ALA A 176 -23.76 15.52 3.52
CA ALA A 176 -24.92 15.77 2.66
C ALA A 176 -24.84 17.07 1.83
N LYS A 177 -24.26 18.14 2.39
CA LYS A 177 -24.10 19.42 1.66
C LYS A 177 -23.13 19.29 0.49
N PHE A 178 -22.01 18.60 0.70
CA PHE A 178 -21.02 18.35 -0.36
C PHE A 178 -21.62 17.50 -1.48
N THR A 179 -22.35 16.44 -1.13
CA THR A 179 -23.05 15.61 -2.12
C THR A 179 -24.11 16.42 -2.88
N GLN A 180 -24.86 17.30 -2.21
CA GLN A 180 -25.83 18.17 -2.88
C GLN A 180 -25.17 19.12 -3.87
N GLU A 181 -24.02 19.72 -3.52
CA GLU A 181 -23.27 20.56 -4.47
C GLU A 181 -22.81 19.78 -5.72
N LEU A 182 -22.46 18.50 -5.58
CA LEU A 182 -22.10 17.66 -6.72
C LEU A 182 -23.30 17.33 -7.61
N VAL A 183 -24.47 17.09 -7.02
CA VAL A 183 -25.74 16.95 -7.75
C VAL A 183 -26.02 18.22 -8.54
N ASP A 184 -25.92 19.39 -7.90
CA ASP A 184 -26.20 20.68 -8.53
C ASP A 184 -25.22 21.00 -9.68
N ARG A 185 -23.97 20.53 -9.58
CA ARG A 185 -22.94 20.64 -10.64
C ARG A 185 -23.14 19.64 -11.79
N GLY A 186 -24.10 18.72 -11.68
CA GLY A 186 -24.38 17.72 -12.69
C GLY A 186 -23.43 16.52 -12.68
N TYR A 187 -22.70 16.27 -11.59
CA TYR A 187 -21.82 15.10 -11.47
C TYR A 187 -22.60 13.78 -11.62
N TYR A 188 -23.86 13.76 -11.17
CA TYR A 188 -24.77 12.62 -11.26
C TYR A 188 -25.81 12.74 -12.39
N ALA A 189 -25.53 13.54 -13.42
CA ALA A 189 -26.47 13.72 -14.52
C ALA A 189 -26.81 12.38 -15.19
N GLY A 190 -28.11 12.08 -15.34
CA GLY A 190 -28.63 10.82 -15.87
C GLY A 190 -28.98 9.77 -14.80
N ASN A 191 -28.69 10.02 -13.52
CA ASN A 191 -29.05 9.16 -12.39
C ASN A 191 -30.18 9.77 -11.53
N GLU A 192 -30.94 10.72 -12.06
CA GLU A 192 -32.01 11.40 -11.32
C GLU A 192 -33.21 10.48 -11.10
N VAL A 193 -33.71 10.40 -9.86
CA VAL A 193 -34.90 9.62 -9.52
C VAL A 193 -36.09 10.57 -9.37
N ALA A 194 -37.07 10.46 -10.26
CA ALA A 194 -38.34 11.15 -10.12
C ALA A 194 -39.27 10.34 -9.20
N ILE A 195 -39.33 10.73 -7.92
CA ILE A 195 -40.34 10.18 -7.01
C ILE A 195 -41.65 10.91 -7.28
N ARG A 196 -42.67 10.17 -7.74
CA ARG A 196 -44.05 10.67 -7.73
C ARG A 196 -44.49 10.75 -6.27
N VAL A 197 -44.72 11.97 -5.79
CA VAL A 197 -45.41 12.26 -4.54
C VAL A 197 -46.90 12.33 -4.79
#